data_AF-X0XHE0-F1
#
_entry.id   AF-X0XHE0-F1
#
_cell.length_a   1.000
_cell.length_b   1.000
_cell.length_c   1.000
_cell.angle_alpha   90.00
_cell.angle_beta   90.00
_cell.angle_gamma   90.00
#
_symmetry.space_group_name_H-M   'P 1'
#
loop_
_entity.id
_entity.type
_entity.pdbx_description
1 polymer ?
#
loop_
_entity_poly.entity_id
_entity_poly.type
_entity_poly.pdbx_seq_one_letter_code
_entity_poly.pdbx_strand_id
1 'polypeptide(L)'
;KYLQCGIEVADTIGNKYSYGGIAQYLERLENGTDFDGNDIVHTVWTGNQPIGDTISSLSVIKSIGISCVSKNTTTNTVAVSYYRDGNSTADATFTLAPQNSDGTIATPTSQDASIEGGSIFHSLKMVMTTDDETIGFEPLYLYAYYKLKRRKLLGGS
;
A
#
# COMPACT_ATOMS: atom_id res chain seq x y z
N LYS A 1 12.12 -27.09 10.44
CA LYS A 1 13.21 -26.48 11.24
C LYS A 1 12.64 -26.24 12.64
N TYR A 2 13.33 -26.62 13.71
CA TYR A 2 12.84 -26.39 15.07
C TYR A 2 13.59 -25.21 15.69
N LEU A 3 12.86 -24.33 16.38
CA LEU A 3 13.44 -23.22 17.14
C LEU A 3 14.29 -23.78 18.28
N GLN A 4 15.57 -23.40 18.35
CA GLN A 4 16.49 -23.89 19.39
C GLN A 4 16.52 -22.96 20.61
N CYS A 5 16.43 -21.65 20.38
CA CYS A 5 16.32 -20.65 21.42
C CYS A 5 15.64 -19.40 20.85
N GLY A 6 14.88 -18.70 21.70
CA GLY A 6 14.34 -17.37 21.42
C GLY A 6 14.96 -16.34 22.35
N ILE A 7 15.36 -15.19 21.83
CA ILE A 7 15.90 -14.07 22.61
C ILE A 7 15.25 -12.77 22.15
N GLU A 8 14.87 -11.93 23.10
CA GLU A 8 14.37 -10.58 22.83
C GLU A 8 15.54 -9.59 22.84
N VAL A 9 15.65 -8.79 21.77
CA VAL A 9 16.69 -7.74 21.63
C VAL A 9 15.99 -6.40 21.53
N ALA A 10 16.43 -5.40 22.31
CA ALA A 10 15.89 -4.04 22.25
C ALA A 10 16.85 -3.06 21.54
N ASP A 11 16.33 -2.13 20.74
CA ASP A 11 17.12 -1.02 20.19
C ASP A 11 17.32 0.13 21.19
N THR A 12 18.06 1.16 20.78
CA THR A 12 18.36 2.35 21.60
C THR A 12 17.12 3.20 21.91
N ILE A 13 16.02 3.01 21.18
CA ILE A 13 14.75 3.73 21.34
C ILE A 13 13.75 2.87 22.17
N GLY A 14 14.09 1.62 22.47
CA GLY A 14 13.31 0.69 23.30
C GLY A 14 12.39 -0.24 22.50
N ASN A 15 12.51 -0.30 21.18
CA ASN A 15 11.75 -1.26 20.36
C ASN A 15 12.31 -2.67 20.58
N LYS A 16 11.43 -3.65 20.81
CA LYS A 16 11.77 -5.04 21.10
C LYS A 16 11.63 -5.92 19.87
N TYR A 17 12.55 -6.88 19.69
CA TYR A 17 12.59 -7.77 18.55
C TYR A 17 12.83 -9.22 18.99
N SER A 18 11.97 -10.13 18.55
CA SER A 18 12.11 -11.56 18.80
C SER A 18 13.08 -12.17 17.78
N TYR A 19 14.21 -12.69 18.25
CA TYR A 19 15.17 -13.44 17.45
C TYR A 19 15.19 -14.90 17.85
N GLY A 20 15.36 -15.77 16.86
CA GLY A 20 15.41 -17.21 17.01
C GLY A 20 16.71 -17.76 16.48
N GLY A 21 17.39 -18.58 17.29
CA GLY A 21 18.50 -19.40 16.81
C GLY A 21 17.97 -20.60 16.05
N ILE A 22 18.41 -20.76 14.79
CA ILE A 22 18.30 -22.01 14.04
C ILE A 22 19.69 -22.53 13.67
N ALA A 23 20.10 -23.66 14.23
CA ALA A 23 21.39 -24.32 13.96
C ALA A 23 22.62 -23.38 14.03
N GLN A 24 22.97 -22.72 12.91
CA GLN A 24 24.13 -21.82 12.81
C GLN A 24 23.77 -20.35 12.55
N TYR A 25 22.48 -20.02 12.44
CA TYR A 25 22.00 -18.68 12.12
C TYR A 25 21.05 -18.15 13.20
N LEU A 26 21.07 -16.83 13.36
CA LEU A 26 20.10 -16.10 14.17
C LEU A 26 19.16 -15.40 13.20
N GLU A 27 17.88 -15.75 13.21
CA GLU A 27 16.85 -15.17 12.34
C GLU A 27 15.86 -14.40 13.18
N ARG A 28 15.31 -13.31 12.65
CA ARG A 28 14.21 -12.59 13.32
C ARG A 28 12.95 -13.43 13.16
N LEU A 29 12.25 -13.71 14.25
CA LEU A 29 11.11 -14.65 14.26
C LEU A 29 9.85 -14.08 13.63
N GLU A 30 9.78 -12.76 13.47
CA GLU A 30 8.63 -12.03 12.95
C GLU A 30 9.00 -11.32 11.64
N ASN A 31 9.64 -12.06 10.71
CA ASN A 31 10.06 -11.50 9.42
C ASN A 31 8.89 -11.44 8.43
N GLY A 32 7.83 -10.70 8.76
CA GLY A 32 6.63 -10.59 7.95
C GLY A 32 5.49 -11.51 8.36
N THR A 33 5.70 -12.42 9.32
CA THR A 33 4.63 -13.27 9.89
C THR A 33 4.34 -12.96 11.35
N ASP A 34 3.12 -13.19 11.80
CA ASP A 34 2.74 -13.20 13.21
C ASP A 34 3.32 -14.42 13.95
N PHE A 35 3.11 -14.48 15.28
CA PHE A 35 3.59 -15.60 16.12
C PHE A 35 2.92 -16.95 15.83
N ASP A 36 1.78 -16.94 15.14
CA ASP A 36 1.07 -18.14 14.71
C ASP A 36 1.51 -18.59 13.30
N GLY A 37 2.42 -17.84 12.66
CA GLY A 37 2.97 -18.12 11.34
C GLY A 37 2.11 -17.61 10.17
N ASN A 38 1.14 -16.72 10.41
CA ASN A 38 0.36 -16.09 9.36
C ASN A 38 1.03 -14.81 8.86
N ASP A 39 0.92 -14.53 7.56
CA ASP A 39 1.43 -13.29 6.97
C ASP A 39 0.82 -12.04 7.62
N ILE A 40 1.66 -11.06 7.89
CA ILE A 40 1.25 -9.74 8.36
C ILE A 40 0.70 -8.95 7.18
N VAL A 41 -0.56 -8.53 7.30
CA VAL A 41 -1.21 -7.68 6.31
C VAL A 41 -0.82 -6.22 6.53
N HIS A 42 -0.01 -5.66 5.64
CA HIS A 42 0.32 -4.24 5.62
C HIS A 42 -0.77 -3.48 4.86
N THR A 43 -1.36 -2.47 5.50
CA THR A 43 -2.44 -1.68 4.91
C THR A 43 -2.18 -0.19 5.07
N VAL A 44 -2.39 0.56 3.99
CA VAL A 44 -2.50 2.02 4.01
C VAL A 44 -3.82 2.40 3.37
N TRP A 45 -4.64 3.17 4.08
CA TRP A 45 -5.93 3.63 3.58
C TRP A 45 -6.00 5.14 3.72
N THR A 46 -6.17 5.84 2.60
CA THR A 46 -6.43 7.28 2.63
C THR A 46 -7.83 7.52 3.17
N GLY A 47 -8.00 8.60 3.94
CA GLY A 47 -9.34 9.07 4.29
C GLY A 47 -10.14 9.49 3.05
N ASN A 48 -11.37 9.94 3.30
CA ASN A 48 -12.21 10.50 2.23
C ASN A 48 -11.62 11.83 1.75
N GLN A 49 -11.13 11.86 0.52
CA GLN A 49 -10.52 13.01 -0.12
C GLN A 49 -11.23 13.30 -1.45
N PRO A 50 -11.92 14.44 -1.57
CA PRO A 50 -12.40 14.88 -2.88
C PRO A 50 -11.19 15.24 -3.74
N ILE A 51 -11.10 14.68 -4.94
CA ILE A 51 -10.05 15.02 -5.89
C ILE A 51 -10.49 16.20 -6.75
N GLY A 52 -9.67 17.26 -6.77
CA GLY A 52 -9.88 18.47 -7.54
C GLY A 52 -9.94 19.73 -6.68
N ASP A 53 -9.77 20.89 -7.32
CA ASP A 53 -9.68 22.19 -6.64
C ASP A 53 -10.98 22.61 -5.92
N THR A 54 -12.09 21.93 -6.23
CA THR A 54 -13.41 22.23 -5.69
C THR A 54 -14.22 20.95 -5.49
N ILE A 55 -14.99 20.89 -4.40
CA ILE A 55 -15.87 19.75 -4.09
C ILE A 55 -16.98 19.56 -5.14
N SER A 56 -17.23 20.58 -5.96
CA SER A 56 -18.25 20.56 -7.00
C SER A 56 -17.74 20.01 -8.34
N SER A 57 -16.48 19.58 -8.41
CA SER A 57 -15.90 19.01 -9.61
C SER A 57 -15.95 17.49 -9.59
N LEU A 58 -16.43 16.91 -10.69
CA LEU A 58 -16.29 15.48 -10.95
C LEU A 58 -14.93 15.23 -11.60
N SER A 59 -14.01 14.64 -10.84
CA SER A 59 -12.71 14.19 -11.33
C SER A 59 -12.71 12.68 -11.58
N VAL A 60 -12.03 12.25 -12.65
CA VAL A 60 -11.76 10.84 -12.91
C VAL A 60 -10.28 10.59 -12.80
N ILE A 61 -9.89 9.61 -12.00
CA ILE A 61 -8.51 9.14 -11.94
C ILE A 61 -8.15 8.47 -13.27
N LYS A 62 -6.96 8.77 -13.77
CA LYS A 62 -6.39 8.19 -14.99
C LYS A 62 -5.16 7.34 -14.68
N SER A 63 -4.37 7.72 -13.69
CA SER A 63 -3.24 6.90 -13.24
C SER A 63 -3.04 7.09 -11.75
N ILE A 64 -2.60 6.03 -11.08
CA ILE A 64 -2.17 6.05 -9.68
C ILE A 64 -0.76 5.47 -9.64
N GLY A 65 0.09 6.10 -8.86
CA GLY A 65 1.42 5.60 -8.58
C GLY A 65 1.79 5.83 -7.13
N ILE A 66 2.74 5.03 -6.69
CA ILE A 66 3.32 5.09 -5.36
C ILE A 66 4.82 5.14 -5.52
N SER A 67 5.48 6.08 -4.87
CA SER A 67 6.91 6.01 -4.60
C SER A 67 7.08 5.33 -3.25
N CYS A 68 7.86 4.25 -3.22
CA CYS A 68 8.08 3.44 -2.02
C CYS A 68 9.51 2.91 -1.99
N VAL A 69 9.95 2.44 -0.82
CA VAL A 69 11.22 1.70 -0.72
C VAL A 69 11.13 0.42 -1.55
N SER A 70 12.12 0.20 -2.42
CA SER A 70 12.16 -0.97 -3.29
C SER A 70 12.26 -2.27 -2.49
N LYS A 71 11.47 -3.28 -2.87
CA LYS A 71 11.50 -4.63 -2.33
C LYS A 71 11.93 -5.59 -3.43
N ASN A 72 13.21 -5.93 -3.46
CA ASN A 72 13.81 -6.74 -4.55
C ASN A 72 13.96 -8.22 -4.18
N THR A 73 13.81 -8.54 -2.90
CA THR A 73 13.84 -9.90 -2.32
C THR A 73 12.50 -10.62 -2.50
N THR A 74 11.41 -9.85 -2.56
CA THR A 74 10.03 -10.33 -2.71
C THR A 74 9.50 -10.16 -4.13
N THR A 75 8.69 -11.13 -4.59
CA THR A 75 7.90 -10.99 -5.84
C THR A 75 6.49 -10.43 -5.57
N ASN A 76 6.26 -9.89 -4.36
CA ASN A 76 4.94 -9.49 -3.90
C ASN A 76 4.47 -8.19 -4.56
N THR A 77 3.16 -8.04 -4.70
CA THR A 77 2.54 -6.86 -5.29
C THR A 77 1.65 -6.14 -4.29
N VAL A 78 1.63 -4.82 -4.37
CA VAL A 78 0.70 -3.98 -3.62
C VAL A 78 -0.62 -3.95 -4.37
N ALA A 79 -1.66 -4.53 -3.77
CA ALA A 79 -3.02 -4.40 -4.26
C ALA A 79 -3.56 -3.02 -3.91
N VAL A 80 -3.94 -2.24 -4.93
CA VAL A 80 -4.50 -0.91 -4.80
C VAL A 80 -5.97 -0.95 -5.19
N SER A 81 -6.84 -0.72 -4.22
CA SER A 81 -8.27 -0.60 -4.37
C SER A 81 -8.69 0.86 -4.29
N TYR A 82 -9.62 1.29 -5.13
CA TYR A 82 -10.22 2.62 -5.02
C TYR A 82 -11.72 2.53 -4.74
N TYR A 83 -12.24 3.58 -4.10
CA TYR A 83 -13.62 3.68 -3.65
C TYR A 83 -14.27 4.95 -4.19
N ARG A 84 -15.54 4.85 -4.61
CA ARG A 84 -16.32 5.95 -5.17
C ARG A 84 -17.68 6.11 -4.49
N ASP A 85 -18.22 7.32 -4.58
CA ASP A 85 -19.56 7.71 -4.11
C ASP A 85 -19.84 7.39 -2.62
N GLY A 86 -18.80 7.31 -1.80
CA GLY A 86 -18.90 7.00 -0.37
C GLY A 86 -19.13 5.51 -0.08
N ASN A 87 -18.93 4.63 -1.05
CA ASN A 87 -19.13 3.20 -0.90
C ASN A 87 -18.00 2.57 -0.06
N SER A 88 -18.34 1.53 0.70
CA SER A 88 -17.38 0.72 1.47
C SER A 88 -16.77 -0.42 0.67
N THR A 89 -17.30 -0.70 -0.52
CA THR A 89 -16.81 -1.75 -1.42
C THR A 89 -15.91 -1.13 -2.49
N ALA A 90 -14.76 -1.76 -2.74
CA ALA A 90 -13.84 -1.33 -3.77
C ALA A 90 -14.48 -1.45 -5.16
N ASP A 91 -14.38 -0.40 -5.96
CA ASP A 91 -14.96 -0.34 -7.30
C ASP A 91 -14.08 -1.05 -8.34
N ALA A 92 -12.76 -0.95 -8.19
CA ALA A 92 -11.82 -1.90 -8.80
C ALA A 92 -10.51 -1.95 -8.02
N THR A 93 -9.71 -2.96 -8.38
CA THR A 93 -8.40 -3.22 -7.79
C THR A 93 -7.39 -3.43 -8.91
N PHE A 94 -6.20 -2.87 -8.76
CA PHE A 94 -5.05 -3.11 -9.61
C PHE A 94 -3.82 -3.38 -8.75
N THR A 95 -2.74 -3.90 -9.33
CA THR A 95 -1.53 -4.24 -8.59
C THR A 95 -0.37 -3.35 -9.02
N LEU A 96 0.50 -3.03 -8.06
CA LEU A 96 1.75 -2.31 -8.26
C LEU A 96 2.90 -3.15 -7.68
N ALA A 97 3.94 -3.40 -8.46
CA ALA A 97 5.12 -4.11 -7.97
C ALA A 97 6.13 -3.09 -7.40
N PRO A 98 6.44 -3.10 -6.09
CA PRO A 98 7.39 -2.18 -5.48
C PRO A 98 8.84 -2.61 -5.76
N GLN A 99 9.15 -3.02 -6.99
CA GLN A 99 10.46 -3.52 -7.38
C GLN A 99 11.23 -2.47 -8.17
N ASN A 100 12.53 -2.38 -7.91
CA ASN A 100 13.47 -1.64 -8.74
C ASN A 100 14.84 -2.30 -8.64
N SER A 101 15.27 -3.01 -9.69
CA SER A 101 16.54 -3.75 -9.69
C SER A 101 17.75 -2.86 -9.46
N ASP A 102 17.65 -1.57 -9.77
CA ASP A 102 18.79 -0.68 -9.92
C ASP A 102 18.83 0.44 -8.84
N GLY A 103 17.88 0.46 -7.90
CA GLY A 103 17.80 1.54 -6.91
C GLY A 103 16.91 1.25 -5.72
N THR A 104 17.06 2.07 -4.66
CA THR A 104 16.36 1.92 -3.37
C THR A 104 14.92 2.43 -3.37
N ILE A 105 14.49 3.12 -4.43
CA ILE A 105 13.14 3.68 -4.58
C ILE A 105 12.47 3.05 -5.79
N ALA A 106 11.31 2.43 -5.59
CA ALA A 106 10.44 1.95 -6.64
C ALA A 106 9.28 2.95 -6.84
N THR A 107 8.96 3.24 -8.09
CA THR A 107 7.88 4.18 -8.44
C THR A 107 6.85 3.54 -9.38
N PRO A 108 6.25 2.39 -9.02
CA PRO A 108 5.29 1.72 -9.88
C PRO A 108 4.04 2.58 -10.09
N THR A 109 3.57 2.58 -11.34
CA THR A 109 2.35 3.28 -11.76
C THR A 109 1.44 2.33 -12.51
N SER A 110 0.13 2.45 -12.29
CA SER A 110 -0.87 1.82 -13.15
C SER A 110 -1.58 2.90 -13.97
N GLN A 111 -1.62 2.70 -15.29
CA GLN A 111 -2.41 3.52 -16.23
C GLN A 111 -3.79 2.91 -16.49
N ASP A 112 -4.01 1.65 -16.07
CA ASP A 112 -5.31 0.97 -16.14
C ASP A 112 -6.29 1.45 -15.07
N ALA A 113 -5.89 2.40 -14.23
CA ALA A 113 -6.79 3.14 -13.35
C ALA A 113 -7.74 4.08 -14.13
N SER A 114 -7.74 4.07 -15.47
CA SER A 114 -8.63 4.89 -16.28
C SER A 114 -10.08 4.43 -16.19
N ILE A 115 -10.77 4.86 -15.14
CA ILE A 115 -12.14 4.45 -14.88
C ILE A 115 -13.07 5.49 -15.47
N GLU A 116 -13.45 5.29 -16.73
CA GLU A 116 -14.43 6.15 -17.37
C GLU A 116 -15.81 5.92 -16.75
N GLY A 117 -16.13 6.69 -15.71
CA GLY A 117 -17.44 6.65 -15.03
C GLY A 117 -17.83 8.01 -14.48
N GLY A 118 -19.09 8.15 -14.07
CA GLY A 118 -19.69 9.40 -13.55
C GLY A 118 -19.58 9.58 -12.03
N SER A 119 -18.78 8.75 -11.36
CA SER A 119 -18.72 8.65 -9.90
C SER A 119 -17.56 9.43 -9.31
N ILE A 120 -17.75 9.96 -8.10
CA ILE A 120 -16.77 10.77 -7.38
C ILE A 120 -15.83 9.83 -6.63
N PHE A 121 -14.57 9.83 -7.02
CA PHE A 121 -13.53 9.18 -6.21
C PHE A 121 -13.48 9.80 -4.81
N HIS A 122 -13.34 8.97 -3.77
CA HIS A 122 -13.10 9.47 -2.41
C HIS A 122 -11.93 8.81 -1.69
N SER A 123 -11.47 7.61 -2.05
CA SER A 123 -10.43 6.97 -1.24
C SER A 123 -9.64 5.88 -1.98
N LEU A 124 -8.38 5.70 -1.57
CA LEU A 124 -7.47 4.62 -1.99
C LEU A 124 -7.06 3.77 -0.80
N LYS A 125 -7.15 2.46 -0.96
CA LYS A 125 -6.59 1.48 -0.03
C LYS A 125 -5.53 0.66 -0.73
N MET A 126 -4.36 0.58 -0.13
CA MET A 126 -3.22 -0.20 -0.58
C MET A 126 -2.97 -1.30 0.43
N VAL A 127 -2.83 -2.54 -0.04
CA VAL A 127 -2.65 -3.72 0.80
C VAL A 127 -1.54 -4.58 0.22
N MET A 128 -0.67 -5.09 1.08
CA MET A 128 0.33 -6.09 0.74
C MET A 128 0.47 -7.08 1.90
N THR A 129 0.61 -8.35 1.55
CA THR A 129 0.99 -9.43 2.45
C THR A 129 2.35 -9.96 2.04
N THR A 130 3.15 -10.35 3.02
CA THR A 130 4.52 -10.83 2.82
C THR A 130 4.89 -11.68 4.03
N ASP A 131 5.70 -12.72 3.84
CA ASP A 131 6.15 -13.65 4.87
C ASP A 131 7.68 -13.66 5.05
N ASP A 132 8.35 -12.80 4.28
CA ASP A 132 9.80 -12.73 4.10
C ASP A 132 10.36 -11.30 4.21
N GLU A 133 9.51 -10.30 4.44
CA GLU A 133 9.89 -8.91 4.68
C GLU A 133 9.33 -8.43 6.02
N THR A 134 10.15 -7.73 6.81
CA THR A 134 9.68 -7.14 8.08
C THR A 134 8.59 -6.07 7.87
N ILE A 135 8.62 -5.36 6.73
CA ILE A 135 7.61 -4.39 6.33
C ILE A 135 7.31 -4.60 4.85
N GLY A 136 6.08 -4.97 4.51
CA GLY A 136 5.67 -5.26 3.14
C GLY A 136 5.89 -4.11 2.18
N PHE A 137 5.40 -2.90 2.49
CA PHE A 137 5.71 -1.71 1.70
C PHE A 137 5.85 -0.48 2.57
N GLU A 138 6.77 0.39 2.19
CA GLU A 138 7.07 1.64 2.88
C GLU A 138 6.78 2.80 1.92
N PRO A 139 5.52 3.32 1.91
CA PRO A 139 5.13 4.40 1.02
C PRO A 139 5.84 5.70 1.42
N LEU A 140 6.56 6.28 0.47
CA LEU A 140 7.17 7.60 0.62
C LEU A 140 6.25 8.69 0.07
N TYR A 141 5.57 8.40 -1.04
CA TYR A 141 4.69 9.35 -1.70
C TYR A 141 3.60 8.63 -2.49
N LEU A 142 2.34 9.06 -2.34
CA LEU A 142 1.21 8.60 -3.14
C LEU A 142 0.79 9.71 -4.07
N TYR A 143 0.62 9.39 -5.35
CA TYR A 143 0.16 10.36 -6.33
C TYR A 143 -0.86 9.74 -7.28
N ALA A 144 -1.80 10.58 -7.71
CA ALA A 144 -2.79 10.22 -8.69
C ALA A 144 -2.88 11.31 -9.74
N TYR A 145 -2.84 10.91 -11.01
CA TYR A 145 -3.17 11.78 -12.12
C TYR A 145 -4.66 11.68 -12.39
N TYR A 146 -5.35 12.83 -12.41
CA TYR A 146 -6.79 12.90 -12.65
C TYR A 146 -7.13 13.84 -13.80
N LYS A 147 -8.28 13.60 -14.41
CA LYS A 147 -8.90 14.47 -15.41
C LYS A 147 -10.23 15.00 -14.87
N LEU A 148 -10.44 16.30 -14.91
CA LEU A 148 -11.73 16.92 -14.64
C LEU A 148 -12.71 16.55 -15.76
N LYS A 149 -13.85 15.93 -15.41
CA LYS A 149 -14.93 15.61 -16.35
C LYS A 149 -15.99 16.71 -16.41
N ARG A 150 -16.39 17.27 -15.27
CA ARG A 150 -17.43 18.32 -15.21
C ARG A 150 -17.30 19.14 -13.94
N ARG A 151 -17.49 20.46 -14.03
CA ARG A 151 -17.82 21.31 -12.87
C ARG A 151 -19.33 21.32 -12.70
N LYS A 152 -19.82 20.85 -11.56
CA LYS A 152 -21.21 21.07 -11.14
C LYS A 152 -21.27 22.52 -10.61
N LEU A 153 -22.09 23.35 -11.24
CA LEU A 153 -22.44 24.65 -10.69
C LEU A 153 -23.32 24.39 -9.46
N LEU A 154 -23.00 25.02 -8.32
CA LEU A 154 -23.95 25.13 -7.22
C LEU A 154 -24.99 26.18 -7.65
N GLY A 155 -26.08 25.74 -8.27
CA GLY A 155 -27.15 26.66 -8.65
C GLY A 155 -28.24 26.01 -9.50
N GLY A 156 -29.44 25.94 -8.94
CA GLY A 156 -30.69 25.59 -9.64
C GLY A 156 -31.57 24.66 -8.82
N SER A 157 -32.10 25.15 -7.69
CA SER A 157 -33.41 24.71 -7.19
C SER A 157 -34.49 25.10 -8.19
#